data_AF-A0A2L0ACA5-F1
#
_entry.id   AF-A0A2L0ACA5-F1
#
_cell.length_a   1.000
_cell.length_b   1.000
_cell.length_c   1.000
_cell.angle_alpha   90.00
_cell.angle_beta   90.00
_cell.angle_gamma   90.00
#
_symmetry.space_group_name_H-M   'P 1'
#
loop_
_entity.id
_entity.type
_entity.pdbx_description
1 polymer ?
#
loop_
_entity_poly.entity_id
_entity_poly.type
_entity_poly.pdbx_seq_one_letter_code
_entity_poly.pdbx_strand_id
1 'polypeptide(L)'
;MIVVRVELLSAIDGKTTELARMHICNVGGTVQRGDYDCQTLRGRSTADLDRATPQRKGEVRGHPRLAQHVWNLVAKALASMAYGDGK
;
A
#
# COMPACT_ATOMS: atom_id res chain seq x y z
N MET A 1 10.15 5.21 -1.70
CA MET A 1 9.19 4.18 -1.24
C MET A 1 7.97 4.90 -0.69
N ILE A 2 6.76 4.47 -1.05
CA ILE A 2 5.50 4.96 -0.49
C ILE A 2 5.04 3.95 0.56
N VAL A 3 4.63 4.44 1.73
CA VAL A 3 4.02 3.64 2.79
C VAL A 3 2.57 4.09 2.94
N VAL A 4 1.63 3.15 2.80
CA VAL A 4 0.21 3.38 3.04
C VAL A 4 -0.16 2.70 4.34
N ARG A 5 -0.68 3.47 5.30
CA ARG A 5 -1.17 2.96 6.58
C ARG A 5 -2.68 3.15 6.65
N VAL A 6 -3.36 2.15 7.19
CA VAL A 6 -4.77 2.25 7.55
C VAL A 6 -4.83 2.33 9.07
N GLU A 7 -5.34 3.43 9.58
CA GLU A 7 -5.41 3.71 11.02
C GLU A 7 -6.86 3.91 11.43
N LEU A 8 -7.22 3.33 12.58
CA LEU A 8 -8.47 3.60 13.29
C LEU A 8 -8.18 4.62 14.37
N LEU A 9 -8.78 5.81 14.25
CA LEU A 9 -8.74 6.85 15.26
C LEU A 9 -10.04 6.79 16.07
N SER A 10 -9.92 6.45 17.34
CA SER A 10 -11.06 6.39 18.25
C SER A 10 -11.40 7.79 18.77
N ALA A 11 -12.63 8.24 18.52
CA ALA A 11 -13.14 9.50 19.05
C ALA A 11 -13.47 9.43 20.56
N ILE A 12 -13.55 8.23 21.14
CA ILE A 12 -13.96 8.02 22.54
C ILE A 12 -12.75 8.20 23.47
N ASP A 13 -11.65 7.51 23.16
CA ASP A 13 -10.45 7.48 24.01
C ASP A 13 -9.22 8.11 23.34
N GLY A 14 -9.37 8.65 22.12
CA GLY A 14 -8.30 9.33 21.38
C GLY A 14 -7.21 8.41 20.86
N LYS A 15 -7.35 7.08 20.99
CA LYS A 15 -6.31 6.14 20.57
C LYS A 15 -6.29 5.98 19.06
N THR A 16 -5.08 5.93 18.51
CA THR A 16 -4.82 5.55 17.12
C THR A 16 -4.31 4.12 17.07
N THR A 17 -4.98 3.26 16.31
CA THR A 17 -4.58 1.86 16.11
C THR A 17 -4.30 1.61 14.64
N GLU A 18 -3.10 1.14 14.32
CA GLU A 18 -2.77 0.75 12.95
C GLU A 18 -3.36 -0.64 12.63
N LEU A 19 -4.18 -0.69 11.59
CA LEU A 19 -4.89 -1.91 11.18
C LEU A 19 -4.18 -2.64 10.04
N ALA A 20 -3.55 -1.91 9.13
CA ALA A 20 -2.88 -2.48 7.97
C ALA A 20 -1.80 -1.54 7.42
N ARG A 21 -0.79 -2.12 6.76
CA ARG A 21 0.28 -1.40 6.09
C ARG A 21 0.58 -2.00 4.72
N MET A 22 0.86 -1.15 3.75
CA MET A 22 1.31 -1.51 2.40
C MET A 22 2.55 -0.71 2.03
N HIS A 23 3.52 -1.37 1.41
CA HIS A 23 4.71 -0.76 0.83
C HIS A 23 4.60 -0.77 -0.69
N ILE A 24 4.88 0.37 -1.33
CA ILE A 24 5.00 0.52 -2.77
C ILE A 24 6.40 1.07 -3.07
N CYS A 25 7.25 0.23 -3.66
CA CYS A 25 8.64 0.52 -3.95
C CYS A 25 8.78 0.82 -5.45
N ASN A 26 9.34 1.98 -5.81
CA ASN A 26 9.69 2.24 -7.21
C ASN A 26 10.89 1.36 -7.59
N VAL A 27 10.75 0.61 -8.67
CA VAL A 27 11.77 -0.33 -9.17
C VAL A 27 12.23 0.01 -10.59
N GLY A 28 11.68 1.07 -11.19
CA GLY A 28 12.02 1.48 -12.55
C GLY A 28 11.11 2.56 -13.13
N GLY A 29 11.28 2.77 -14.43
CA GLY A 29 10.54 3.71 -15.26
C GLY A 29 11.28 5.01 -15.59
N THR A 30 10.53 6.01 -16.05
CA THR A 30 11.00 7.35 -16.45
C THR A 30 10.46 8.44 -15.52
N VAL A 31 10.89 9.69 -15.67
CA VAL A 31 10.38 10.80 -14.84
C VAL A 31 8.84 10.85 -14.82
N GLN A 32 8.18 10.62 -15.97
CA GLN A 32 6.73 10.68 -16.09
C GLN A 32 6.02 9.36 -15.77
N ARG A 33 6.70 8.21 -15.85
CA ARG A 33 6.12 6.88 -15.62
C ARG A 33 6.92 6.05 -14.63
N GLY A 34 6.28 5.41 -13.66
CA GLY A 34 6.94 4.57 -12.67
C GLY A 34 6.50 3.12 -12.75
N ASP A 35 7.46 2.23 -12.54
CA ASP A 35 7.22 0.81 -12.24
C ASP A 35 7.38 0.59 -10.74
N TYR A 36 6.49 -0.21 -10.16
CA TYR A 36 6.40 -0.36 -8.72
C TYR A 36 6.16 -1.81 -8.30
N ASP A 37 6.95 -2.26 -7.33
CA ASP A 37 6.68 -3.48 -6.56
C ASP A 37 5.84 -3.12 -5.35
N CYS A 38 4.75 -3.86 -5.14
CA CYS A 38 3.76 -3.60 -4.11
C CYS A 38 3.67 -4.80 -3.17
N GLN A 39 3.58 -4.54 -1.87
CA GLN A 39 3.33 -5.60 -0.89
C GLN A 39 2.49 -5.09 0.28
N THR A 40 1.47 -5.85 0.67
CA THR A 40 0.82 -5.67 1.97
C THR A 40 1.56 -6.46 3.03
N LEU A 41 1.50 -5.99 4.28
CA LEU A 41 2.17 -6.64 5.40
C LEU A 41 1.18 -7.48 6.22
N ARG A 42 1.69 -8.55 6.80
CA ARG A 42 0.94 -9.45 7.69
C ARG A 42 0.90 -8.86 9.10
N GLY A 43 -0.30 -8.77 9.66
CA GLY A 43 -0.51 -8.30 11.03
C GLY A 43 -1.75 -7.43 11.16
N ARG A 44 -2.11 -7.12 12.40
CA ARG A 44 -3.20 -6.17 12.76
C ARG A 44 -2.80 -5.22 13.90
N SER A 45 -1.49 -5.13 14.16
CA SER A 45 -0.90 -4.26 15.17
C SER A 45 0.36 -3.63 14.60
N THR A 46 0.75 -2.47 15.10
CA THR A 46 2.00 -1.80 14.70
C THR A 46 3.21 -2.71 14.90
N ALA A 47 3.28 -3.43 16.03
CA ALA A 47 4.36 -4.38 16.31
C ALA A 47 4.44 -5.52 15.29
N ASP A 48 3.30 -6.02 14.79
CA ASP A 48 3.31 -7.02 13.73
C ASP A 48 3.75 -6.46 12.39
N LEU A 49 3.25 -5.27 12.04
CA LEU A 49 3.51 -4.59 10.78
C LEU A 49 4.95 -4.07 10.68
N ASP A 50 5.58 -3.77 11.81
CA ASP A 50 6.99 -3.37 11.89
C ASP A 50 7.96 -4.52 11.58
N ARG A 51 7.53 -5.78 11.75
CA ARG A 51 8.31 -6.94 11.27
C ARG A 51 8.38 -7.04 9.76
N ALA A 52 7.62 -6.22 9.03
CA ALA A 52 7.62 -6.13 7.58
C ALA A 52 7.43 -7.47 6.85
N THR A 53 6.72 -8.41 7.45
CA THR A 53 6.46 -9.73 6.85
C THR A 53 5.44 -9.58 5.72
N PRO A 54 5.78 -9.91 4.45
CA PRO A 54 4.85 -9.77 3.34
C PRO A 54 3.64 -10.71 3.47
N GLN A 55 2.43 -10.20 3.21
CA GLN A 55 1.20 -10.98 3.13
C GLN A 55 0.81 -11.27 1.68
N ARG A 56 0.69 -10.23 0.86
CA ARG A 56 0.49 -10.34 -0.59
C ARG A 56 1.50 -9.47 -1.30
N LYS A 57 1.83 -9.86 -2.53
CA LYS A 57 2.73 -9.13 -3.43
C LYS A 57 2.04 -8.92 -4.77
N GLY A 58 2.35 -7.81 -5.41
CA GLY A 58 1.83 -7.45 -6.72
C GLY A 58 2.72 -6.40 -7.36
N GLU A 59 2.44 -6.06 -8.61
CA GLU A 59 3.23 -5.11 -9.38
C GLU A 59 2.33 -4.13 -10.13
N VAL A 60 2.80 -2.90 -10.27
CA VAL A 60 2.19 -1.88 -11.12
C VAL A 60 3.24 -1.36 -12.08
N ARG A 61 3.04 -1.59 -13.38
CA ARG A 61 3.96 -1.14 -14.45
C ARG A 61 3.43 0.09 -15.18
N GLY A 62 4.31 0.98 -15.60
CA GLY A 62 4.02 2.13 -16.46
C GLY A 62 3.09 3.20 -15.87
N HIS A 63 2.96 3.29 -14.54
CA HIS A 63 2.03 4.20 -13.89
C HIS A 63 2.42 5.68 -14.12
N PRO A 64 1.51 6.54 -14.62
CA PRO A 64 1.81 7.94 -14.91
C PRO A 64 1.88 8.81 -13.64
N ARG A 65 3.01 8.72 -12.94
CA ARG A 65 3.23 9.21 -11.55
C ARG A 65 3.10 10.72 -11.32
N LEU A 66 3.20 11.55 -12.37
CA LEU A 66 3.03 13.00 -12.27
C LEU A 66 1.65 13.49 -12.73
N ALA A 67 0.95 12.67 -13.51
CA ALA A 67 -0.35 13.03 -14.08
C ALA A 67 -1.53 12.48 -13.28
N GLN A 68 -1.33 11.37 -12.54
CA GLN A 68 -2.36 10.75 -11.73
C GLN A 68 -2.12 11.00 -10.24
N HIS A 69 -3.21 11.27 -9.51
CA HIS A 69 -3.17 11.33 -8.04
C HIS A 69 -2.73 9.97 -7.46
N VAL A 70 -1.95 9.98 -6.38
CA VAL A 70 -1.36 8.78 -5.76
C VAL A 70 -2.38 7.69 -5.42
N TRP A 71 -3.63 8.06 -5.10
CA TRP A 71 -4.71 7.10 -4.87
C TRP A 71 -4.98 6.18 -6.06
N ASN A 72 -4.72 6.60 -7.30
CA ASN A 72 -4.79 5.71 -8.47
C ASN A 72 -3.71 4.63 -8.43
N LEU A 73 -2.50 4.97 -7.96
CA LEU A 73 -1.43 3.99 -7.75
C LEU A 73 -1.80 3.00 -6.64
N VAL A 74 -2.33 3.51 -5.53
CA VAL A 74 -2.80 2.69 -4.40
C VAL A 74 -3.90 1.72 -4.83
N ALA A 75 -4.89 2.18 -5.59
CA ALA A 75 -5.96 1.34 -6.12
C ALA A 75 -5.43 0.24 -7.04
N LYS A 76 -4.55 0.60 -7.99
CA LYS A 76 -3.89 -0.38 -8.89
C LYS A 76 -3.05 -1.39 -8.11
N ALA A 77 -2.33 -0.96 -7.08
CA ALA A 77 -1.55 -1.84 -6.22
C ALA A 77 -2.45 -2.85 -5.49
N LEU A 78 -3.55 -2.38 -4.88
CA LEU A 78 -4.52 -3.25 -4.22
C LEU A 78 -5.15 -4.26 -5.18
N ALA A 79 -5.56 -3.81 -6.38
CA ALA A 79 -6.09 -4.67 -7.43
C ALA A 79 -5.05 -5.72 -7.89
N SER A 80 -3.78 -5.34 -8.07
CA SER A 80 -2.71 -6.28 -8.43
C SER A 80 -2.47 -7.38 -7.40
N MET A 81 -2.91 -7.16 -6.16
CA MET A 81 -2.85 -8.11 -5.04
C MET A 81 -4.20 -8.79 -4.76
N ALA A 82 -5.15 -8.71 -5.69
CA ALA A 82 -6.50 -9.28 -5.59
C ALA A 82 -7.28 -8.80 -4.35
N TYR A 83 -7.09 -7.56 -3.92
CA TYR A 83 -7.98 -6.90 -2.96
C TYR A 83 -9.12 -6.22 -3.73
N GLY A 84 -10.35 -6.31 -3.20
CA GLY A 84 -11.54 -5.73 -3.83
C GLY A 84 -12.23 -6.68 -4.82
N ASP A 85 -11.55 -7.74 -5.26
CA ASP A 85 -12.16 -8.86 -5.97
C ASP A 85 -12.88 -9.74 -4.94
N GLY A 86 -14.16 -9.46 -4.71
CA GLY A 86 -15.02 -10.31 -3.89
C GLY A 86 -15.17 -11.69 -4.53
N LYS A 87 -14.27 -12.61 -4.15
CA LYS A 87 -14.46 -14.06 -4.28
C LYS A 87 -14.45 -14.69 -2.90
#